data_AF-A0A958C382-F1
#
_entry.id   AF-A0A958C382-F1
#
_cell.length_a   1.000
_cell.length_b   1.000
_cell.length_c   1.000
_cell.angle_alpha   90.00
_cell.angle_beta   90.00
_cell.angle_gamma   90.00
#
_symmetry.space_group_name_H-M   'P 1'
#
loop_
_entity.id
_entity.type
_entity.pdbx_description
1 polymer ?
#
loop_
_entity_poly.entity_id
_entity_poly.type
_entity_poly.pdbx_seq_one_letter_code
_entity_poly.pdbx_strand_id
1 'polypeptide(L)'
;LTSRHSLHDEPDVYSYQVPGLVEPDALQMVRNEARLRRLDQVTDAGDDELHPIFETVGGNPLALKLVVGQLFVLDLDQVLDNLRAARGRKAGDLYRYIFQDAWRKLDEDAQEVLINMPLFAQNGADFASIERVSDVKGAALLDALDRLVMLSLVNVGGGLQARRYSIHRLTETFLLTDIIGWQGGGWGDQ
;
A
#
# COMPACT_ATOMS: atom_id res chain seq x y z
N LEU A 1 -2.61 -19.75 13.29
CA LEU A 1 -3.58 -19.07 12.39
C LEU A 1 -3.45 -17.57 12.64
N THR A 2 -3.41 -16.75 11.58
CA THR A 2 -3.55 -15.28 11.71
C THR A 2 -4.94 -14.90 11.20
N SER A 3 -5.68 -14.13 12.00
CA SER A 3 -7.05 -13.70 11.67
C SER A 3 -7.23 -12.24 12.04
N ARG A 4 -8.09 -11.55 11.28
CA ARG A 4 -8.58 -10.20 11.62
C ARG A 4 -9.81 -10.23 12.51
N HIS A 5 -10.40 -11.41 12.67
CA HIS A 5 -11.50 -11.65 13.61
C HIS A 5 -10.90 -12.20 14.89
N SER A 6 -11.33 -11.61 16.01
CA SER A 6 -10.93 -12.16 17.29
C SER A 6 -11.77 -13.39 17.60
N LEU A 7 -11.10 -14.48 17.96
CA LEU A 7 -11.72 -15.75 18.36
C LEU A 7 -11.77 -15.86 19.89
N HIS A 8 -12.04 -14.74 20.58
CA HIS A 8 -12.00 -14.67 22.04
C HIS A 8 -13.02 -15.62 22.71
N ASP A 9 -14.07 -16.00 22.00
CA ASP A 9 -15.16 -16.84 22.53
C ASP A 9 -14.98 -18.33 22.21
N GLU A 10 -13.92 -18.72 21.48
CA GLU A 10 -13.64 -20.13 21.16
C GLU A 10 -12.83 -20.79 22.29
N PRO A 11 -13.36 -21.82 22.97
CA PRO A 11 -12.62 -22.53 24.01
C PRO A 11 -11.38 -23.21 23.42
N ASP A 12 -10.31 -23.28 24.22
CA ASP A 12 -8.98 -23.80 23.84
C ASP A 12 -8.24 -23.01 22.72
N VAL A 13 -8.65 -21.76 22.43
CA VAL A 13 -7.95 -20.87 21.50
C VAL A 13 -7.30 -19.68 22.23
N TYR A 14 -5.97 -19.60 22.20
CA TYR A 14 -5.24 -18.43 22.70
C TYR A 14 -5.13 -17.35 21.61
N SER A 15 -5.78 -16.21 21.83
CA SER A 15 -5.72 -15.05 20.92
C SER A 15 -4.63 -14.07 21.39
N TYR A 16 -3.58 -13.90 20.59
CA TYR A 16 -2.55 -12.88 20.80
C TYR A 16 -2.79 -11.70 19.88
N GLN A 17 -3.13 -10.54 20.45
CA GLN A 17 -3.23 -9.29 19.69
C GLN A 17 -1.83 -8.79 19.38
N VAL A 18 -1.46 -8.79 18.10
CA VAL A 18 -0.16 -8.26 17.67
C VAL A 18 -0.25 -6.73 17.71
N PRO A 19 0.49 -6.06 18.61
CA PRO A 19 0.50 -4.60 18.65
C PRO A 19 1.20 -4.04 17.42
N GLY A 20 0.99 -2.75 17.15
CA GLY A 20 1.86 -2.01 16.24
C GLY A 20 3.31 -2.00 16.74
N LEU A 21 4.23 -1.70 15.83
CA LEU A 21 5.63 -1.50 16.17
C LEU A 21 5.78 -0.38 17.20
N VAL A 22 6.69 -0.57 18.16
CA VAL A 22 7.14 0.54 19.00
C VAL A 22 7.95 1.52 18.16
N GLU A 23 8.09 2.76 18.62
CA GLU A 23 8.71 3.83 17.84
C GLU A 23 10.10 3.47 17.28
N PRO A 24 11.06 2.95 18.07
CA PRO A 24 12.38 2.61 17.52
C PRO A 24 12.30 1.59 16.38
N ASP A 25 11.43 0.59 16.50
CA ASP A 25 11.22 -0.43 15.47
C ASP A 25 10.51 0.14 14.23
N ALA A 26 9.58 1.08 14.44
CA ALA A 26 8.90 1.78 13.37
C ALA A 26 9.87 2.64 12.55
N LEU A 27 10.73 3.42 13.21
CA LEU A 27 11.74 4.24 12.53
C LEU A 27 12.79 3.35 11.82
N GLN A 28 13.18 2.23 12.44
CA GLN A 28 14.05 1.25 11.79
C GLN A 28 13.39 0.64 10.55
N MET A 29 12.08 0.35 10.61
CA MET A 29 11.32 -0.13 9.46
C MET A 29 11.26 0.93 8.35
N VAL A 30 11.01 2.20 8.69
CA VAL A 30 11.01 3.32 7.73
C VAL A 30 12.34 3.40 6.99
N ARG A 31 13.48 3.35 7.71
CA ARG A 31 14.82 3.36 7.11
C ARG A 31 15.08 2.13 6.25
N ASN A 32 14.65 0.96 6.68
CA ASN A 32 14.82 -0.27 5.90
C ASN A 32 14.02 -0.22 4.59
N GLU A 33 12.77 0.25 4.64
CA GLU A 33 11.93 0.43 3.45
C GLU A 33 12.47 1.54 2.52
N ALA A 34 13.05 2.60 3.09
CA ALA A 34 13.72 3.65 2.33
C ALA A 34 14.95 3.12 1.59
N ARG A 35 15.78 2.30 2.24
CA ARG A 35 16.95 1.66 1.63
C ARG A 35 16.57 0.76 0.46
N LEU A 36 15.48 -0.01 0.58
CA LEU A 36 14.96 -0.84 -0.51
C LEU A 36 14.56 -0.01 -1.74
N ARG A 37 14.14 1.25 -1.53
CA ARG A 37 13.71 2.20 -2.58
C ARG A 37 14.79 3.21 -2.96
N ARG A 38 16.00 3.11 -2.38
CA ARG A 38 17.12 4.05 -2.58
C ARG A 38 16.75 5.51 -2.25
N LEU A 39 15.98 5.69 -1.18
CA LEU A 39 15.68 7.00 -0.61
C LEU A 39 16.72 7.33 0.46
N ASP A 40 17.91 7.74 0.01
CA ASP A 40 19.07 8.00 0.86
C ASP A 40 18.76 9.10 1.90
N GLN A 41 18.04 10.14 1.49
CA GLN A 41 17.62 11.23 2.37
C GLN A 41 16.75 10.77 3.55
N VAL A 42 15.98 9.68 3.41
CA VAL A 42 15.18 9.10 4.50
C VAL A 42 16.01 8.09 5.30
N THR A 43 16.95 7.41 4.64
CA THR A 43 17.85 6.43 5.27
C THR A 43 18.80 7.11 6.25
N ASP A 44 19.30 8.29 5.88
CA ASP A 44 20.30 9.06 6.63
C ASP A 44 19.68 10.03 7.65
N ALA A 45 18.37 10.24 7.61
CA ALA A 45 17.64 11.12 8.52
C ALA A 45 17.74 10.66 9.99
N GLY A 46 17.89 11.63 10.90
CA GLY A 46 17.89 11.39 12.34
C GLY A 46 16.53 10.93 12.88
N ASP A 47 16.52 10.39 14.09
CA ASP A 47 15.25 9.97 14.73
C ASP A 47 14.29 11.14 14.90
N ASP A 48 14.79 12.33 15.26
CA ASP A 48 13.98 13.55 15.41
C ASP A 48 13.27 13.96 14.10
N GLU A 49 13.92 13.74 12.95
CA GLU A 49 13.35 14.05 11.63
C GLU A 49 12.28 13.03 11.20
N LEU A 50 12.43 11.77 11.62
CA LEU A 50 11.47 10.71 11.28
C LEU A 50 10.35 10.55 12.31
N HIS A 51 10.54 11.05 13.53
CA HIS A 51 9.55 11.04 14.62
C HIS A 51 8.15 11.48 14.18
N PRO A 52 7.98 12.57 13.38
CA PRO A 52 6.66 13.00 12.91
C PRO A 52 5.90 11.93 12.11
N ILE A 53 6.59 10.99 11.46
CA ILE A 53 5.95 9.85 10.78
C ILE A 53 5.27 8.95 11.82
N PHE A 54 6.00 8.56 12.87
CA PHE A 54 5.45 7.72 13.92
C PHE A 54 4.29 8.40 14.66
N GLU A 55 4.42 9.70 14.96
CA GLU A 55 3.30 10.46 15.55
C GLU A 55 2.06 10.47 14.64
N THR A 56 2.25 10.44 13.31
CA THR A 56 1.18 10.58 12.31
C THR A 56 0.52 9.25 11.90
N VAL A 57 1.24 8.13 11.92
CA VAL A 57 0.65 6.82 11.52
C VAL A 57 0.81 5.71 12.55
N GLY A 58 1.50 5.99 13.66
CA GLY A 58 1.82 5.01 14.70
C GLY A 58 2.70 3.87 14.18
N GLY A 59 2.70 2.77 14.91
CA GLY A 59 3.47 1.57 14.58
C GLY A 59 2.88 0.67 13.50
N ASN A 60 1.93 1.13 12.67
CA ASN A 60 1.27 0.26 11.69
C ASN A 60 2.20 0.00 10.49
N PRO A 61 2.69 -1.24 10.27
CA PRO A 61 3.71 -1.51 9.25
C PRO A 61 3.29 -1.12 7.83
N LEU A 62 2.03 -1.30 7.47
CA LEU A 62 1.55 -0.94 6.14
C LEU A 62 1.47 0.58 5.97
N ALA A 63 1.02 1.29 7.00
CA ALA A 63 0.98 2.75 6.94
C ALA A 63 2.39 3.33 6.78
N LEU A 64 3.37 2.79 7.50
CA LEU A 64 4.77 3.18 7.37
C LEU A 64 5.30 2.94 5.94
N LYS A 65 5.01 1.78 5.32
CA LYS A 65 5.40 1.50 3.92
C LYS A 65 4.77 2.46 2.92
N LEU A 66 3.51 2.84 3.14
CA LEU A 66 2.80 3.77 2.27
C LEU A 66 3.39 5.19 2.39
N VAL A 67 3.69 5.64 3.61
CA VAL A 67 4.39 6.92 3.85
C VAL A 67 5.72 6.94 3.09
N VAL A 68 6.56 5.90 3.28
CA VAL A 68 7.85 5.81 2.59
C VAL A 68 7.68 5.75 1.06
N GLY A 69 6.65 5.08 0.57
CA GLY A 69 6.32 5.07 -0.86
C GLY A 69 5.98 6.46 -1.40
N GLN A 70 5.24 7.27 -0.63
CA GLN A 70 4.92 8.65 -1.03
C GLN A 70 6.13 9.59 -0.99
N LEU A 71 7.10 9.36 -0.10
CA LEU A 71 8.33 10.15 0.00
C LEU A 71 9.24 10.03 -1.24
N PHE A 72 8.93 9.10 -2.16
CA PHE A 72 9.57 9.07 -3.48
C PHE A 72 9.13 10.24 -4.37
N VAL A 73 7.93 10.79 -4.15
CA VAL A 73 7.33 11.82 -5.01
C VAL A 73 7.14 13.15 -4.26
N LEU A 74 6.87 13.08 -2.96
CA LEU A 74 6.57 14.23 -2.11
C LEU A 74 7.65 14.40 -1.04
N ASP A 75 7.81 15.61 -0.52
CA ASP A 75 8.55 15.84 0.70
C ASP A 75 7.76 15.37 1.95
N LEU A 76 8.46 15.30 3.09
CA LEU A 76 7.88 14.79 4.32
C LEU A 76 6.71 15.65 4.81
N ASP A 77 6.85 16.97 4.79
CA ASP A 77 5.81 17.88 5.26
C ASP A 77 4.51 17.72 4.46
N GLN A 78 4.61 17.63 3.13
CA GLN A 78 3.45 17.43 2.27
C GLN A 78 2.78 16.08 2.54
N VAL A 79 3.55 15.01 2.77
CA VAL A 79 2.99 13.70 3.14
C VAL A 79 2.27 13.78 4.49
N LEU A 80 2.87 14.41 5.49
CA LEU A 80 2.30 14.51 6.83
C LEU A 80 1.04 15.40 6.85
N ASP A 81 1.04 16.53 6.14
CA ASP A 81 -0.11 17.42 6.07
C ASP A 81 -1.30 16.76 5.38
N ASN A 82 -1.02 16.01 4.31
CA ASN A 82 -2.00 15.17 3.63
C ASN A 82 -2.64 14.14 4.58
N LEU A 83 -1.83 13.46 5.40
CA LEU A 83 -2.29 12.49 6.39
C LEU A 83 -3.05 13.15 7.54
N ARG A 84 -2.61 14.33 8.00
CA ARG A 84 -3.28 15.12 9.05
C ARG A 84 -4.64 15.62 8.58
N ALA A 85 -4.77 16.06 7.33
CA ALA A 85 -6.05 16.44 6.73
C ALA A 85 -7.04 15.25 6.64
N ALA A 86 -6.52 14.03 6.54
CA ALA A 86 -7.33 12.81 6.62
C ALA A 86 -7.60 12.34 8.06
N ARG A 87 -6.72 12.67 9.03
CA ARG A 87 -6.93 12.43 10.47
C ARG A 87 -8.11 13.26 10.98
N GLY A 88 -9.06 12.59 11.63
CA GLY A 88 -10.31 13.20 12.12
C GLY A 88 -11.56 12.49 11.59
N ARG A 89 -11.39 11.62 10.59
CA ARG A 89 -12.41 10.65 10.16
C ARG A 89 -11.98 9.23 10.57
N LYS A 90 -12.81 8.21 10.36
CA LYS A 90 -12.53 6.83 10.84
C LYS A 90 -11.19 6.34 10.27
N ALA A 91 -10.48 5.42 10.92
CA ALA A 91 -9.17 4.93 10.45
C ALA A 91 -9.16 4.46 8.97
N GLY A 92 -10.30 4.02 8.43
CA GLY A 92 -10.46 3.70 7.01
C GLY A 92 -10.27 4.90 6.06
N ASP A 93 -10.56 6.12 6.52
CA ASP A 93 -10.48 7.34 5.71
C ASP A 93 -9.03 7.79 5.49
N LEU A 94 -8.11 7.48 6.42
CA LEU A 94 -6.68 7.71 6.24
C LEU A 94 -6.13 6.86 5.09
N TYR A 95 -6.41 5.55 5.10
CA TYR A 95 -5.98 4.65 4.03
C TYR A 95 -6.61 5.01 2.70
N ARG A 96 -7.91 5.31 2.69
CA ARG A 96 -8.61 5.77 1.48
C ARG A 96 -7.93 6.99 0.89
N TYR A 97 -7.59 7.99 1.71
CA TYR A 97 -6.90 9.18 1.25
C TYR A 97 -5.53 8.85 0.62
N ILE A 98 -4.72 8.05 1.32
CA ILE A 98 -3.38 7.65 0.84
C ILE A 98 -3.47 6.94 -0.51
N PHE A 99 -4.39 5.98 -0.65
CA PHE A 99 -4.58 5.25 -1.89
C PHE A 99 -5.13 6.12 -3.01
N GLN A 100 -6.05 7.05 -2.70
CA GLN A 100 -6.59 7.99 -3.68
C GLN A 100 -5.51 8.95 -4.20
N ASP A 101 -4.68 9.48 -3.31
CA ASP A 101 -3.55 10.34 -3.69
C ASP A 101 -2.51 9.58 -4.52
N ALA A 102 -2.17 8.34 -4.13
CA ALA A 102 -1.28 7.50 -4.90
C ALA A 102 -1.84 7.18 -6.29
N TRP A 103 -3.13 6.82 -6.38
CA TRP A 103 -3.85 6.55 -7.62
C TRP A 103 -3.79 7.72 -8.61
N ARG A 104 -4.03 8.96 -8.14
CA ARG A 104 -4.02 10.16 -8.99
C ARG A 104 -2.64 10.51 -9.56
N LYS A 105 -1.57 9.94 -9.00
CA LYS A 105 -0.18 10.14 -9.44
C LYS A 105 0.32 9.03 -10.36
N LEU A 106 -0.47 7.98 -10.58
CA LEU A 106 -0.19 6.95 -11.55
C LEU A 106 -0.47 7.47 -12.97
N ASP A 107 0.33 7.02 -13.93
CA ASP A 107 -0.01 7.14 -15.35
C ASP A 107 -1.09 6.12 -15.73
N GLU A 108 -1.60 6.23 -16.95
CA GLU A 108 -2.68 5.39 -17.45
C GLU A 108 -2.29 3.90 -17.44
N ASP A 109 -1.05 3.59 -17.81
CA ASP A 109 -0.55 2.21 -17.82
C ASP A 109 -0.53 1.59 -16.41
N ALA A 110 -0.02 2.31 -15.40
CA ALA A 110 -0.02 1.82 -14.04
C ALA A 110 -1.42 1.74 -13.42
N GLN A 111 -2.33 2.66 -13.78
CA GLN A 111 -3.74 2.58 -13.39
C GLN A 111 -4.41 1.33 -13.97
N GLU A 112 -4.21 1.07 -15.26
CA GLU A 112 -4.77 -0.08 -15.97
C GLU A 112 -4.28 -1.40 -15.36
N VAL A 113 -2.97 -1.51 -15.10
CA VAL A 113 -2.42 -2.69 -14.43
C VAL A 113 -3.00 -2.86 -13.03
N LEU A 114 -3.11 -1.79 -12.25
CA LEU A 114 -3.59 -1.85 -10.88
C LEU A 114 -5.08 -2.24 -10.78
N ILE A 115 -5.94 -1.78 -11.70
CA ILE A 115 -7.36 -2.17 -11.76
C ILE A 115 -7.53 -3.67 -11.99
N ASN A 116 -6.59 -4.31 -12.68
CA ASN A 116 -6.63 -5.75 -12.96
C ASN A 116 -6.11 -6.62 -11.79
N MET A 117 -5.38 -6.04 -10.82
CA MET A 117 -4.78 -6.79 -9.72
C MET A 117 -5.75 -7.50 -8.76
N PRO A 118 -7.00 -7.02 -8.49
CA PRO A 118 -7.98 -7.75 -7.69
C PRO A 118 -8.29 -9.16 -8.21
N LEU A 119 -8.14 -9.42 -9.52
CA LEU A 119 -8.26 -10.76 -10.10
C LEU A 119 -7.30 -11.78 -9.47
N PHE A 120 -6.22 -11.29 -8.86
CA PHE A 120 -5.15 -12.10 -8.29
C PHE A 120 -5.00 -11.93 -6.77
N ALA A 121 -5.95 -11.28 -6.09
CA ALA A 121 -5.80 -10.88 -4.69
C ALA A 121 -5.50 -12.05 -3.72
N GLN A 122 -5.99 -13.26 -4.00
CA GLN A 122 -5.81 -14.41 -3.12
C GLN A 122 -4.40 -15.02 -3.20
N ASN A 123 -3.84 -15.15 -4.40
CA ASN A 123 -2.62 -15.95 -4.64
C ASN A 123 -1.48 -15.15 -5.29
N GLY A 124 -1.75 -13.90 -5.70
CA GLY A 124 -0.89 -13.14 -6.58
C GLY A 124 -0.77 -13.75 -7.99
N ALA A 125 -0.08 -13.06 -8.88
CA ALA A 125 0.16 -13.48 -10.25
C ALA A 125 1.65 -13.38 -10.62
N ASP A 126 2.08 -14.21 -11.56
CA ASP A 126 3.34 -14.00 -12.26
C ASP A 126 3.16 -12.93 -13.36
N PHE A 127 4.29 -12.48 -13.92
CA PHE A 127 4.30 -11.45 -14.96
C PHE A 127 3.44 -11.85 -16.17
N ALA A 128 3.58 -13.09 -16.64
CA ALA A 128 2.86 -13.59 -17.81
C ALA A 128 1.34 -13.64 -17.61
N SER A 129 0.87 -13.88 -16.37
CA SER A 129 -0.55 -13.87 -16.06
C SER A 129 -1.14 -12.48 -16.02
N ILE A 130 -0.40 -11.50 -15.49
CA ILE A 130 -0.82 -10.09 -15.52
C ILE A 130 -0.83 -9.59 -16.97
N GLU A 131 0.22 -9.90 -17.74
CA GLU A 131 0.31 -9.56 -19.15
C GLU A 131 -0.83 -10.16 -19.97
N ARG A 132 -1.39 -11.31 -19.60
CA ARG A 132 -2.51 -11.91 -20.32
C ARG A 132 -3.81 -11.11 -20.17
N VAL A 133 -4.03 -10.49 -19.01
CA VAL A 133 -5.30 -9.82 -18.65
C VAL A 133 -5.25 -8.30 -18.77
N SER A 134 -4.06 -7.71 -18.67
CA SER A 134 -3.82 -6.27 -18.80
C SER A 134 -3.68 -5.88 -20.26
N ASP A 135 -4.18 -4.72 -20.68
CA ASP A 135 -3.89 -4.19 -22.03
C ASP A 135 -2.44 -3.68 -22.16
N VAL A 136 -1.79 -3.39 -21.04
CA VAL A 136 -0.37 -3.01 -20.96
C VAL A 136 0.52 -4.26 -21.03
N LYS A 137 1.52 -4.27 -21.92
CA LYS A 137 2.38 -5.42 -22.22
C LYS A 137 3.87 -5.09 -22.16
N GLY A 138 4.71 -6.13 -22.11
CA GLY A 138 6.15 -6.01 -22.30
C GLY A 138 6.82 -5.00 -21.36
N ALA A 139 7.65 -4.12 -21.92
CA ALA A 139 8.39 -3.11 -21.14
C ALA A 139 7.47 -2.16 -20.36
N ALA A 140 6.37 -1.71 -20.97
CA ALA A 140 5.41 -0.82 -20.31
C ALA A 140 4.76 -1.48 -19.08
N LEU A 141 4.48 -2.79 -19.16
CA LEU A 141 3.96 -3.55 -18.00
C LEU A 141 5.01 -3.65 -16.89
N LEU A 142 6.28 -3.84 -17.25
CA LEU A 142 7.36 -3.89 -16.28
C LEU A 142 7.51 -2.54 -15.56
N ASP A 143 7.51 -1.45 -16.30
CA ASP A 143 7.63 -0.08 -15.77
C ASP A 143 6.42 0.27 -14.87
N ALA A 144 5.22 -0.10 -15.31
CA ALA A 144 3.99 0.04 -14.51
C ALA A 144 4.07 -0.74 -13.19
N LEU A 145 4.48 -2.02 -13.24
CA LEU A 145 4.65 -2.83 -12.03
C LEU A 145 5.72 -2.27 -11.10
N ASP A 146 6.85 -1.80 -11.64
CA ASP A 146 7.91 -1.16 -10.84
C ASP A 146 7.36 0.07 -10.12
N ARG A 147 6.60 0.92 -10.82
CA ARG A 147 5.96 2.10 -10.24
C ARG A 147 4.98 1.75 -9.12
N LEU A 148 4.14 0.74 -9.34
CA LEU A 148 3.16 0.26 -8.34
C LEU A 148 3.84 -0.33 -7.11
N VAL A 149 4.96 -1.02 -7.27
CA VAL A 149 5.76 -1.58 -6.18
C VAL A 149 6.44 -0.48 -5.39
N MET A 150 7.01 0.51 -6.08
CA MET A 150 7.64 1.68 -5.46
C MET A 150 6.67 2.44 -4.54
N LEU A 151 5.43 2.63 -5.00
CA LEU A 151 4.36 3.27 -4.23
C LEU A 151 3.68 2.36 -3.20
N SER A 152 4.18 1.13 -3.00
CA SER A 152 3.61 0.13 -2.08
C SER A 152 2.15 -0.23 -2.37
N LEU A 153 1.70 -0.09 -3.62
CA LEU A 153 0.37 -0.48 -4.08
C LEU A 153 0.32 -1.97 -4.46
N VAL A 154 1.43 -2.47 -5.00
CA VAL A 154 1.66 -3.89 -5.29
C VAL A 154 2.83 -4.42 -4.46
N ASN A 155 2.67 -5.61 -3.90
CA ASN A 155 3.70 -6.35 -3.20
C ASN A 155 4.38 -7.31 -4.16
N VAL A 156 5.70 -7.48 -3.99
CA VAL A 156 6.46 -8.50 -4.72
C VAL A 156 6.96 -9.56 -3.75
N GLY A 157 6.60 -10.81 -4.01
CA GLY A 157 7.05 -11.99 -3.28
C GLY A 157 7.63 -13.05 -4.21
N GLY A 158 7.69 -14.27 -3.68
CA GLY A 158 8.19 -15.43 -4.40
C GLY A 158 9.73 -15.53 -4.44
N GLY A 159 10.22 -16.52 -5.15
CA GLY A 159 11.66 -16.82 -5.27
C GLY A 159 12.26 -16.31 -6.58
N LEU A 160 13.57 -16.49 -6.75
CA LEU A 160 14.32 -16.07 -7.94
C LEU A 160 13.69 -16.53 -9.26
N GLN A 161 13.09 -17.73 -9.27
CA GLN A 161 12.49 -18.34 -10.45
C GLN A 161 10.96 -18.21 -10.52
N ALA A 162 10.34 -17.64 -9.48
CA ALA A 162 8.89 -17.61 -9.33
C ALA A 162 8.47 -16.32 -8.62
N ARG A 163 8.71 -15.18 -9.28
CA ARG A 163 8.29 -13.86 -8.79
C ARG A 163 6.76 -13.80 -8.79
N ARG A 164 6.16 -13.28 -7.71
CA ARG A 164 4.71 -13.07 -7.62
C ARG A 164 4.38 -11.65 -7.21
N TYR A 165 3.39 -11.08 -7.88
CA TYR A 165 2.83 -9.76 -7.60
C TYR A 165 1.46 -9.94 -6.96
N SER A 166 1.21 -9.27 -5.84
CA SER A 166 -0.07 -9.32 -5.14
C SER A 166 -0.42 -7.95 -4.57
N ILE A 167 -1.69 -7.73 -4.24
CA ILE A 167 -2.13 -6.51 -3.56
C ILE A 167 -2.52 -6.81 -2.13
N HIS A 168 -2.34 -5.84 -1.23
CA HIS A 168 -2.84 -5.96 0.13
C HIS A 168 -4.37 -5.80 0.15
N ARG A 169 -5.08 -6.43 1.10
CA ARG A 169 -6.55 -6.31 1.19
C ARG A 169 -7.03 -4.86 1.28
N LEU A 170 -6.26 -3.95 1.88
CA LEU A 170 -6.66 -2.53 1.91
C LEU A 170 -6.63 -1.89 0.51
N THR A 171 -5.60 -2.20 -0.29
CA THR A 171 -5.54 -1.77 -1.70
C THR A 171 -6.68 -2.40 -2.49
N GLU A 172 -6.94 -3.70 -2.30
CA GLU A 172 -8.06 -4.41 -2.92
C GLU A 172 -9.41 -3.76 -2.56
N THR A 173 -9.68 -3.54 -1.28
CA THR A 173 -10.90 -2.87 -0.81
C THR A 173 -11.04 -1.51 -1.50
N PHE A 174 -10.00 -0.67 -1.48
CA PHE A 174 -10.02 0.63 -2.14
C PHE A 174 -10.36 0.53 -3.63
N LEU A 175 -9.73 -0.39 -4.36
CA LEU A 175 -9.99 -0.57 -5.79
C LEU A 175 -11.44 -0.99 -6.04
N LEU A 176 -11.96 -1.95 -5.26
CA LEU A 176 -13.32 -2.44 -5.44
C LEU A 176 -14.38 -1.41 -5.02
N THR A 177 -14.14 -0.62 -3.98
CA THR A 177 -15.14 0.33 -3.47
C THR A 177 -15.09 1.70 -4.10
N ASP A 178 -13.89 2.23 -4.38
CA ASP A 178 -13.70 3.64 -4.72
C ASP A 178 -13.31 3.86 -6.20
N ILE A 179 -12.73 2.86 -6.87
CA ILE A 179 -12.29 2.98 -8.28
C ILE A 179 -13.22 2.19 -9.22
N ILE A 180 -13.28 0.88 -9.07
CA ILE A 180 -14.03 -0.04 -9.94
C ILE A 180 -15.53 0.08 -9.66
N GLY A 181 -15.91 0.12 -8.38
CA GLY A 181 -17.30 0.32 -7.96
C GLY A 181 -17.92 1.61 -8.49
N TRP A 182 -17.10 2.64 -8.75
CA TRP A 182 -17.53 3.89 -9.37
C TRP A 182 -17.66 3.80 -10.91
N GLN A 183 -16.81 3.02 -11.59
CA GLN A 183 -16.89 2.83 -13.05
C GLN A 183 -18.11 2.00 -13.49
N GLY A 184 -18.69 1.18 -12.60
CA GLY A 184 -19.96 0.48 -12.83
C GLY A 184 -21.23 1.29 -12.46
N GLY A 185 -21.06 2.49 -11.91
CA GLY A 185 -22.11 3.29 -11.26
C GLY A 185 -22.70 4.42 -12.09
N GLY A 186 -22.60 4.36 -13.43
CA GLY A 186 -23.37 5.23 -14.31
C GLY A 186 -24.85 4.83 -14.35
N TRP A 187 -25.59 5.08 -13.28
CA TRP A 187 -27.04 5.15 -13.32
C TRP A 187 -27.46 6.61 -13.27
N GLY A 188 -28.14 7.02 -14.34
CA GLY A 188 -28.56 8.38 -14.60
C GLY A 188 -29.61 8.91 -13.64
N ASP A 189 -29.89 10.20 -13.84
CA ASP A 189 -31.01 10.97 -13.32
C ASP A 189 -32.18 10.15 -12.76
N GLN A 190 -32.47 10.37 -11.47
CA GLN A 190 -33.80 10.74 -10.98
C GLN A 190 -33.74 11.22 -9.53
#